data_AF-A0A2N2KL39-F1
#
_entry.id   AF-A0A2N2KL39-F1
#
_cell.length_a   1.000
_cell.length_b   1.000
_cell.length_c   1.000
_cell.angle_alpha   90.00
_cell.angle_beta   90.00
_cell.angle_gamma   90.00
#
_symmetry.space_group_name_H-M   'P 1'
#
loop_
_entity.id
_entity.type
_entity.pdbx_description
1 polymer ?
#
loop_
_entity_poly.entity_id
_entity_poly.type
_entity_poly.pdbx_seq_one_letter_code
_entity_poly.pdbx_strand_id
1 'polypeptide(L)'
;MAKAATKIKSAMVRARIEPKLKTKAEKYFDILGLSTTQAITLFFKQVELHRGLPFEINIPNAETVAAMKEIEQDGGKKFDSADELFKHLGI
;
A
#
# COMPACT_ATOMS: atom_id res chain seq x y z
N MET A 1 23.29 -34.05 14.75
CA MET A 1 22.21 -33.04 14.68
C MET A 1 22.14 -32.49 13.28
N ALA A 2 21.11 -32.84 12.51
CA ALA A 2 20.83 -32.22 11.21
C ALA A 2 19.35 -32.49 10.89
N LYS A 3 18.49 -31.49 11.11
CA LYS A 3 17.10 -31.56 10.65
C LYS A 3 17.07 -30.97 9.24
N ALA A 4 16.92 -31.84 8.25
CA ALA A 4 16.72 -31.43 6.86
C ALA A 4 15.53 -30.46 6.79
N ALA A 5 15.76 -29.24 6.31
CA ALA A 5 14.70 -28.31 6.01
C ALA A 5 13.95 -28.83 4.77
N THR A 6 12.80 -29.48 5.00
CA THR A 6 11.91 -29.93 3.94
C THR A 6 11.47 -28.72 3.11
N LYS A 7 11.91 -28.69 1.84
CA LYS A 7 11.56 -27.66 0.86
C LYS A 7 10.05 -27.71 0.62
N ILE A 8 9.29 -26.79 1.22
CA ILE A 8 7.87 -26.61 0.92
C ILE A 8 7.78 -26.04 -0.50
N LYS A 9 7.34 -26.85 -1.46
CA LYS A 9 7.24 -26.44 -2.88
C LYS A 9 6.07 -25.48 -3.15
N SER A 10 5.10 -25.41 -2.24
CA SER A 10 3.91 -24.55 -2.36
C SER A 10 3.22 -24.36 -1.00
N ALA A 11 2.70 -23.17 -0.75
CA ALA A 11 1.82 -22.88 0.38
C ALA A 11 0.41 -22.53 -0.14
N MET A 12 -0.63 -22.88 0.62
CA MET A 12 -2.02 -22.61 0.24
C MET A 12 -2.56 -21.42 1.02
N VAL A 13 -3.16 -20.47 0.30
CA VAL A 13 -3.85 -19.32 0.89
C VAL A 13 -5.36 -19.58 0.86
N ARG A 14 -6.02 -19.53 2.02
CA ARG A 14 -7.48 -19.63 2.16
C ARG A 14 -8.00 -18.44 2.95
N ALA A 15 -8.96 -17.72 2.40
CA ALA A 15 -9.63 -16.60 3.05
C ALA A 15 -11.12 -16.63 2.73
N ARG A 16 -11.95 -16.30 3.72
CA ARG A 16 -13.39 -16.08 3.51
C ARG A 16 -13.58 -14.63 3.09
N ILE A 17 -14.28 -14.42 1.98
CA ILE A 17 -14.64 -13.10 1.45
C ILE A 17 -16.13 -13.07 1.09
N GLU A 18 -16.70 -11.88 1.01
CA GLU A 18 -18.08 -11.73 0.56
C GLU A 18 -18.22 -12.25 -0.88
N PRO A 19 -19.24 -13.08 -1.19
CA PRO A 19 -19.43 -13.62 -2.54
C PRO A 19 -19.56 -12.53 -3.61
N LYS A 20 -20.27 -11.43 -3.30
CA LYS A 20 -20.43 -10.30 -4.23
C LYS A 20 -19.09 -9.61 -4.52
N LEU A 21 -18.24 -9.46 -3.51
CA LEU A 21 -16.90 -8.88 -3.67
C LEU A 21 -16.04 -9.74 -4.58
N LYS A 22 -16.04 -11.07 -4.35
CA LYS A 22 -15.33 -12.04 -5.19
C LYS A 22 -15.71 -11.89 -6.66
N THR A 23 -17.00 -11.99 -6.95
CA THR A 23 -17.51 -11.94 -8.33
C THR A 23 -17.20 -10.61 -9.01
N LYS A 24 -17.24 -9.49 -8.27
CA LYS A 24 -16.85 -8.18 -8.82
C LYS A 24 -15.37 -8.11 -9.16
N ALA A 25 -14.50 -8.58 -8.26
CA ALA A 25 -13.06 -8.57 -8.46
C ALA A 25 -12.64 -9.47 -9.64
N GLU A 26 -13.23 -10.66 -9.75
CA GLU A 26 -12.93 -11.62 -10.83
C GLU A 26 -13.22 -11.03 -12.22
N LYS A 27 -14.28 -10.23 -12.38
CA LYS A 27 -14.55 -9.54 -13.66
C LYS A 27 -13.40 -8.61 -14.07
N TYR A 28 -12.79 -7.90 -13.13
CA TYR A 28 -11.66 -7.02 -13.42
C TYR A 28 -10.40 -7.82 -13.71
N PHE A 29 -10.17 -8.92 -12.99
CA PHE A 29 -9.04 -9.81 -13.27
C PHE A 29 -9.16 -10.42 -14.67
N ASP A 30 -10.36 -10.82 -15.10
CA ASP A 30 -10.62 -11.35 -16.43
C ASP A 30 -10.29 -10.33 -17.53
N ILE A 31 -10.69 -9.06 -17.34
CA ILE A 31 -10.35 -7.96 -18.26
C ILE A 31 -8.83 -7.77 -18.35
N LEU A 32 -8.12 -7.95 -17.23
CA LEU A 32 -6.66 -7.84 -17.15
C LEU A 32 -5.92 -9.12 -17.59
N GLY A 33 -6.64 -10.20 -17.95
CA GLY A 33 -6.05 -11.49 -18.30
C GLY A 33 -5.39 -12.21 -17.12
N LEU A 34 -5.85 -11.95 -15.90
CA LEU A 34 -5.32 -12.51 -14.66
C LEU A 34 -6.32 -13.50 -14.04
N SER A 35 -5.80 -14.63 -13.57
CA SER A 35 -6.53 -15.48 -12.63
C SER A 35 -6.49 -14.90 -11.21
N THR A 36 -7.47 -15.26 -10.38
CA THR A 36 -7.49 -14.91 -8.95
C THR A 36 -6.21 -15.32 -8.23
N THR A 37 -5.64 -16.49 -8.56
CA THR A 37 -4.36 -16.96 -7.99
C THR A 37 -3.18 -16.07 -8.40
N GLN A 38 -3.13 -15.62 -9.64
CA GLN A 38 -2.09 -14.68 -10.10
C GLN A 38 -2.22 -13.33 -9.41
N ALA A 39 -3.45 -12.79 -9.29
CA ALA A 39 -3.70 -11.54 -8.59
C ALA A 39 -3.26 -11.60 -7.11
N ILE A 40 -3.61 -12.69 -6.40
CA ILE A 40 -3.17 -12.91 -5.01
C ILE A 40 -1.64 -13.04 -4.93
N THR A 41 -1.02 -13.74 -5.88
CA THR A 41 0.44 -13.89 -5.93
C THR A 41 1.13 -12.54 -6.15
N LEU A 42 0.60 -11.70 -7.03
CA LEU A 42 1.10 -10.34 -7.28
C LEU A 42 0.99 -9.48 -6.03
N PHE A 43 -0.13 -9.57 -5.30
CA PHE A 43 -0.29 -8.89 -4.02
C PHE A 43 0.82 -9.26 -3.02
N PHE A 44 1.10 -10.55 -2.82
CA PHE A 44 2.19 -10.97 -1.92
C PHE A 44 3.57 -10.49 -2.38
N LYS A 45 3.84 -10.52 -3.69
CA LYS A 45 5.09 -9.99 -4.24
C LYS A 45 5.24 -8.49 -4.00
N GLN A 46 4.16 -7.74 -4.11
CA GLN A 46 4.19 -6.31 -3.83
C GLN A 46 4.43 -6.04 -2.34
N VAL A 47 3.85 -6.85 -1.45
CA VAL A 47 4.13 -6.75 0.00
C VAL A 47 5.61 -7.00 0.30
N GLU A 48 6.19 -8.02 -0.32
CA GLU A 48 7.62 -8.34 -0.18
C GLU A 48 8.50 -7.20 -0.70
N LEU A 49 8.19 -6.67 -1.89
CA LEU A 49 8.94 -5.61 -2.55
C LEU A 49 8.95 -4.30 -1.73
N HIS A 50 7.78 -3.88 -1.26
CA HIS A 50 7.62 -2.61 -0.55
C HIS A 50 7.83 -2.70 0.96
N ARG A 51 8.02 -3.90 1.51
CA ARG A 51 8.08 -4.16 2.97
C ARG A 51 6.90 -3.54 3.71
N GLY A 52 5.73 -3.56 3.09
CA GLY A 52 4.53 -2.85 3.52
C GLY A 52 3.34 -3.25 2.64
N LEU A 53 2.15 -2.73 2.92
CA LEU A 53 1.01 -3.02 2.06
C LEU A 53 1.09 -2.22 0.76
N PRO A 54 0.64 -2.80 -0.37
CA PRO A 54 0.78 -2.20 -1.70
C PRO A 54 -0.29 -1.14 -1.99
N PHE A 55 -0.98 -0.72 -0.96
CA PHE A 55 -1.94 0.36 -0.94
C PHE A 55 -1.70 1.15 0.35
N GLU A 56 -1.93 2.45 0.29
CA GLU A 56 -1.79 3.31 1.46
C GLU A 56 -2.80 2.91 2.53
N ILE A 57 -2.32 2.52 3.71
CA ILE A 57 -3.16 2.39 4.90
C ILE A 57 -2.95 3.65 5.73
N ASN A 58 -3.61 4.71 5.31
CA ASN A 58 -3.59 5.95 6.06
C ASN A 58 -4.89 6.04 6.86
N ILE A 59 -4.80 5.81 8.17
CA ILE A 59 -5.70 6.49 9.11
C ILE A 59 -4.93 7.74 9.50
N PRO A 60 -5.14 8.88 8.81
CA PRO A 60 -4.40 10.09 9.13
C PRO A 60 -4.65 10.43 10.60
N ASN A 61 -3.56 10.58 11.37
CA ASN A 61 -3.67 11.00 12.76
C ASN A 61 -4.22 12.44 12.81
N ALA A 62 -4.74 12.86 13.97
CA ALA A 62 -5.39 14.17 14.11
C ALA A 62 -4.48 15.34 13.65
N GLU A 63 -3.18 15.23 13.89
CA GLU A 63 -2.18 16.22 13.47
C GLU A 63 -2.03 16.28 11.94
N THR A 64 -1.98 15.13 11.26
CA THR A 64 -1.89 15.05 9.79
C THR A 64 -3.16 15.59 9.16
N VAL A 65 -4.33 15.30 9.74
CA VAL A 65 -5.62 15.88 9.29
C VAL A 65 -5.64 17.40 9.48
N ALA A 66 -5.14 17.90 10.61
CA ALA A 66 -5.07 19.34 10.87
C ALA A 66 -4.14 20.05 9.88
N ALA A 67 -2.95 19.48 9.62
CA ALA A 67 -1.99 20.02 8.65
C ALA A 67 -2.56 20.04 7.23
N MET A 68 -3.26 18.99 6.79
CA MET A 68 -3.94 18.98 5.49
C MET A 68 -4.99 20.09 5.39
N LYS A 69 -5.81 20.28 6.43
CA LYS A 69 -6.82 21.36 6.48
C LYS A 69 -6.21 22.76 6.48
N GLU A 70 -5.08 22.95 7.17
CA GLU A 70 -4.37 24.23 7.19
C GLU A 70 -3.90 24.63 5.77
N ILE A 71 -3.35 23.67 5.02
CA ILE A 71 -2.95 23.91 3.62
C ILE A 71 -4.16 24.18 2.72
N GLU A 72 -5.26 23.44 2.87
CA GLU A 72 -6.51 23.68 2.12
C GLU A 72 -7.11 25.08 2.38
N GLN A 73 -6.84 25.65 3.54
CA GLN A 73 -7.27 27.00 3.95
C GLN A 73 -6.24 28.10 3.64
N ASP A 74 -5.23 27.81 2.80
CA ASP A 74 -4.12 28.70 2.44
C ASP A 74 -3.28 29.18 3.65
N GLY A 75 -3.29 28.43 4.75
CA GLY A 75 -2.55 28.71 5.99
C GLY A 75 -1.06 28.32 5.94
N GLY A 76 -0.61 27.67 4.86
CA GLY A 76 0.78 27.26 4.69
C GLY A 76 1.74 28.43 4.42
N LYS A 77 2.95 28.36 4.98
CA LYS A 77 4.02 29.31 4.62
C LYS A 77 4.50 29.02 3.19
N LYS A 78 4.49 30.07 2.36
CA LYS A 78 5.07 30.06 1.01
C LYS A 78 6.47 30.65 1.08
N PHE A 79 7.38 30.09 0.28
CA PHE A 79 8.75 30.58 0.14
C PHE A 79 9.00 30.83 -1.34
N ASP A 80 9.78 31.85 -1.66
CA ASP A 80 10.01 32.27 -3.05
C ASP A 80 11.14 31.46 -3.71
N SER A 81 11.90 30.69 -2.92
CA SER A 81 12.96 29.81 -3.42
C SER A 81 13.19 28.58 -2.54
N ALA A 82 13.82 27.55 -3.12
CA ALA A 82 14.24 26.37 -2.37
C ALA A 82 15.25 26.72 -1.27
N ASP A 83 16.15 27.67 -1.52
CA ASP A 83 17.15 28.13 -0.54
C ASP A 83 16.50 28.73 0.71
N GLU A 84 15.42 29.51 0.55
CA GLU A 84 14.67 30.07 1.68
C GLU A 84 13.94 28.99 2.48
N LEU A 85 13.38 27.99 1.80
CA LEU A 85 12.74 26.84 2.46
C LEU A 85 13.76 26.07 3.31
N PHE A 86 14.94 25.74 2.76
CA PHE A 86 15.97 25.00 3.51
C PHE A 86 16.48 25.79 4.71
N LYS A 87 16.70 27.09 4.53
CA LYS A 87 17.02 28.01 5.65
C LYS A 87 15.95 27.99 6.75
N HIS A 88 14.67 27.94 6.39
CA HIS A 88 13.57 27.88 7.36
C HIS A 88 13.50 26.54 8.09
N LEU A 89 13.76 25.44 7.37
CA LEU A 89 13.75 24.08 7.92
C LEU A 89 15.02 23.76 8.74
N GLY A 90 16.04 24.61 8.69
CA GLY A 90 17.28 24.43 9.44
C GLY A 90 18.14 23.27 8.94
N ILE A 91 17.97 22.90 7.67
CA ILE A 91 18.72 21.86 6.96
C ILE A 91 19.47 22.42 5.76
#